data_AF-E4XL35-F1
#
_entry.id   AF-E4XL35-F1
#
_cell.length_a   1.000
_cell.length_b   1.000
_cell.length_c   1.000
_cell.angle_alpha   90.00
_cell.angle_beta   90.00
_cell.angle_gamma   90.00
#
_symmetry.space_group_name_H-M   'P 1'
#
loop_
_entity.id
_entity.type
_entity.pdbx_description
1 polymer ?
#
loop_
_entity_poly.entity_id
_entity_poly.type
_entity_poly.pdbx_seq_one_letter_code
_entity_poly.pdbx_strand_id
1 'polypeptide(L)'
;MHCARVGYLRASYDQDVLSPREQQYLETIKKLKIELESEKAKNRKIEGRNRIVDEGSIHPKLEELRAECGELGHFWGHYFDNDKSPEHGGVRLTTNTDDMKMVLRMVALGEKKINLKFSTRQNNEVDFGLWTMKYITADHAFGGNGTFYLWIGTIGKNVKFTAKAQEINERTGEKLNRKELESKKEGHRQLIMYKRETRFDFVRFNITFM
;
A
#
# COMPACT_ATOMS: atom_id res chain seq x y z
N MET A 1 -47.21 -72.44 19.88
CA MET A 1 -46.20 -71.52 20.44
C MET A 1 -45.21 -71.17 19.34
N HIS A 2 -45.07 -69.87 19.07
CA HIS A 2 -44.35 -69.30 17.95
C HIS A 2 -42.83 -69.49 18.03
N CYS A 3 -42.26 -69.75 16.86
CA CYS A 3 -40.86 -69.69 16.50
C CYS A 3 -40.45 -68.23 16.26
N ALA A 4 -39.29 -67.78 16.75
CA ALA A 4 -38.64 -66.58 16.23
C ALA A 4 -37.11 -66.68 16.36
N ARG A 5 -36.45 -66.97 15.24
CA ARG A 5 -35.02 -66.75 15.01
C ARG A 5 -34.76 -65.24 14.94
N VAL A 6 -33.82 -64.75 15.74
CA VAL A 6 -33.30 -63.38 15.64
C VAL A 6 -32.34 -63.31 14.45
N GLY A 7 -32.80 -62.67 13.36
CA GLY A 7 -31.97 -62.33 12.22
C GLY A 7 -31.18 -61.05 12.48
N TYR A 8 -29.86 -61.13 12.42
CA TYR A 8 -28.98 -59.95 12.38
C TYR A 8 -29.08 -59.31 10.99
N LEU A 9 -29.72 -58.13 10.91
CA LEU A 9 -29.65 -57.24 9.76
C LEU A 9 -28.31 -56.49 9.80
N ARG A 10 -27.39 -56.85 8.90
CA ARG A 10 -26.26 -55.99 8.53
C ARG A 10 -26.81 -54.84 7.68
N ALA A 11 -26.89 -53.65 8.25
CA ALA A 11 -27.07 -52.42 7.48
C ALA A 11 -25.79 -52.18 6.64
N SER A 12 -25.93 -52.21 5.31
CA SER A 12 -24.90 -51.77 4.38
C SER A 12 -24.76 -50.25 4.50
N TYR A 13 -23.54 -49.77 4.76
CA TYR A 13 -23.21 -48.37 4.53
C TYR A 13 -23.29 -48.09 3.03
N ASP A 14 -24.31 -47.34 2.62
CA ASP A 14 -24.33 -46.72 1.30
C ASP A 14 -23.12 -45.77 1.22
N GLN A 15 -22.27 -45.98 0.22
CA GLN A 15 -21.29 -44.98 -0.18
C GLN A 15 -22.07 -43.79 -0.73
N ASP A 16 -22.08 -42.67 0.01
CA ASP A 16 -22.69 -41.42 -0.41
C ASP A 16 -22.13 -41.00 -1.79
N VAL A 17 -22.92 -41.25 -2.84
CA VAL A 17 -22.66 -40.71 -4.17
C VAL A 17 -22.96 -39.22 -4.10
N LEU A 18 -21.91 -38.42 -4.03
CA LEU A 18 -21.99 -36.96 -4.04
C LEU A 18 -22.93 -36.48 -5.15
N SER A 19 -23.80 -35.52 -4.81
CA SER A 19 -24.71 -34.96 -5.80
C SER A 19 -23.93 -34.32 -6.95
N PRO A 20 -24.50 -34.24 -8.17
CA PRO A 20 -23.83 -33.60 -9.31
C PRO A 20 -23.33 -32.18 -9.02
N ARG A 21 -24.03 -31.46 -8.14
CA ARG A 21 -23.66 -30.11 -7.71
C ARG A 21 -22.44 -30.10 -6.78
N GLU A 22 -22.32 -31.06 -5.87
CA GLU A 22 -21.15 -31.21 -4.99
C GLU A 22 -19.92 -31.66 -5.76
N GLN A 23 -20.10 -32.54 -6.75
CA GLN A 23 -19.03 -32.91 -7.68
C GLN A 23 -18.52 -31.69 -8.46
N GLN A 24 -19.42 -30.84 -8.96
CA GLN A 24 -19.07 -29.59 -9.62
C GLN A 24 -18.27 -28.66 -8.70
N TYR A 25 -18.68 -28.49 -7.43
CA TYR A 25 -17.93 -27.67 -6.48
C TYR A 25 -16.52 -28.21 -6.19
N LEU A 26 -16.38 -29.53 -6.06
CA LEU A 26 -15.07 -30.15 -5.85
C LEU A 26 -14.14 -29.96 -7.05
N GLU A 27 -14.67 -30.05 -8.27
CA GLU A 27 -13.90 -29.77 -9.48
C GLU A 27 -13.45 -28.30 -9.54
N THR A 28 -14.32 -27.35 -9.19
CA THR A 28 -13.96 -25.93 -9.11
C THR A 28 -12.88 -25.69 -8.07
N ILE A 29 -13.01 -26.26 -6.87
CA ILE A 29 -12.00 -26.15 -5.80
C ILE A 29 -10.65 -26.72 -6.27
N LYS A 30 -10.66 -27.84 -6.99
CA LYS A 30 -9.45 -28.47 -7.52
C LYS A 30 -8.78 -27.57 -8.57
N LYS A 31 -9.55 -26.99 -9.49
CA LYS A 31 -9.03 -26.03 -10.49
C LYS A 31 -8.41 -24.80 -9.83
N LEU A 32 -9.11 -24.19 -8.88
CA LEU A 32 -8.62 -23.01 -8.15
C LEU A 32 -7.35 -23.30 -7.33
N LYS A 33 -7.23 -24.48 -6.73
CA LYS A 33 -5.99 -24.89 -6.03
C LYS A 33 -4.80 -25.01 -6.98
N ILE A 34 -5.00 -25.59 -8.17
CA ILE A 34 -3.95 -25.71 -9.18
C ILE A 34 -3.52 -24.33 -9.68
N GLU A 35 -4.48 -23.45 -9.95
CA GLU A 35 -4.23 -22.08 -10.39
C GLU A 35 -3.48 -21.27 -9.33
N LEU A 36 -3.88 -21.40 -8.06
CA LEU A 36 -3.19 -20.77 -6.93
C LEU A 36 -1.75 -21.26 -6.77
N GLU A 37 -1.50 -22.57 -6.89
CA GLU A 37 -0.14 -23.12 -6.79
C GLU A 37 0.73 -22.74 -8.01
N SER A 38 0.15 -22.69 -9.21
CA SER A 38 0.79 -22.16 -10.40
C SER A 38 1.22 -20.70 -10.20
N GLU A 39 0.35 -19.86 -9.65
CA GLU A 39 0.64 -18.44 -9.43
C GLU A 39 1.67 -18.23 -8.32
N LYS A 40 1.60 -19.02 -7.24
CA LYS A 40 2.66 -19.07 -6.21
C LYS A 40 4.01 -19.49 -6.79
N ALA A 41 4.04 -20.46 -7.70
CA ALA A 41 5.28 -20.92 -8.34
C ALA A 41 5.89 -19.86 -9.26
N LYS A 42 5.06 -19.11 -10.01
CA LYS A 42 5.51 -17.93 -10.78
C LYS A 42 6.09 -16.86 -9.86
N ASN A 43 5.41 -16.55 -8.75
CA ASN A 43 5.89 -15.58 -7.76
C ASN A 43 7.20 -16.02 -7.08
N ARG A 44 7.37 -17.31 -6.77
CA ARG A 44 8.65 -17.84 -6.26
C ARG A 44 9.79 -17.77 -7.27
N LYS A 45 9.52 -17.90 -8.58
CA LYS A 45 10.54 -17.68 -9.62
C LYS A 45 10.95 -16.21 -9.74
N ILE A 46 10.04 -15.27 -9.47
CA ILE A 46 10.34 -13.84 -9.37
C ILE A 46 11.20 -13.58 -8.12
N GLU A 47 10.85 -14.16 -6.96
CA GLU A 47 11.64 -14.04 -5.72
C GLU A 47 13.01 -14.72 -5.80
N GLY A 48 13.13 -15.83 -6.53
CA GLY A 48 14.39 -16.57 -6.71
C GLY A 48 15.41 -15.86 -7.61
N ARG A 49 14.97 -15.01 -8.54
CA ARG A 49 15.86 -14.12 -9.32
C ARG A 49 16.34 -12.90 -8.54
N ASN A 50 15.68 -12.55 -7.44
CA ASN A 50 16.04 -11.42 -6.57
C ASN A 50 16.94 -11.84 -5.38
N ARG A 51 17.42 -13.10 -5.35
CA ARG A 51 18.39 -13.55 -4.35
C ARG A 51 19.81 -13.45 -4.89
N ILE A 52 20.36 -12.25 -4.69
CA ILE A 52 21.72 -11.87 -4.24
C ILE A 52 21.83 -10.43 -4.74
N VAL A 53 21.26 -9.50 -3.98
CA VAL A 53 21.63 -8.09 -4.08
C VAL A 53 22.21 -7.78 -2.72
N ASP A 54 23.53 -7.71 -2.72
CA ASP A 54 24.37 -7.23 -1.64
C ASP A 54 23.74 -5.96 -1.02
N GLU A 55 23.78 -5.83 0.31
CA GLU A 55 23.13 -4.77 1.11
C GLU A 55 23.58 -3.33 0.76
N GLY A 56 24.42 -3.15 -0.27
CA GLY A 56 24.85 -1.86 -0.81
C GLY A 56 24.60 -1.61 -2.30
N SER A 57 24.07 -2.58 -3.08
CA SER A 57 23.82 -2.36 -4.52
C SER A 57 22.36 -1.95 -4.75
N ILE A 58 22.19 -0.69 -5.14
CA ILE A 58 20.88 -0.16 -5.51
C ILE A 58 20.41 -0.94 -6.74
N HIS A 59 19.19 -1.48 -6.69
CA HIS A 59 18.60 -2.20 -7.82
C HIS A 59 18.66 -1.29 -9.06
N PRO A 60 19.20 -1.71 -10.23
CA PRO A 60 19.38 -0.83 -11.39
C PRO A 60 18.11 -0.09 -11.81
N LYS A 61 16.98 -0.80 -11.74
CA LYS A 61 15.65 -0.23 -11.97
C LYS A 61 15.23 0.87 -10.98
N LEU A 62 15.73 0.85 -9.74
CA LEU A 62 15.48 1.92 -8.77
C LEU A 62 16.22 3.20 -9.14
N GLU A 63 17.44 3.11 -9.67
CA GLU A 63 18.16 4.28 -10.20
C GLU A 63 17.46 4.86 -11.43
N GLU A 64 16.99 4.02 -12.35
CA GLU A 64 16.18 4.46 -13.49
C GLU A 64 14.92 5.22 -13.01
N LEU A 65 14.21 4.68 -12.02
CA LEU A 65 13.04 5.36 -11.45
C LEU A 65 13.40 6.66 -10.73
N ARG A 66 14.54 6.72 -10.03
CA ARG A 66 15.03 7.96 -9.40
C ARG A 66 15.32 9.03 -10.45
N ALA A 67 15.96 8.66 -11.56
CA ALA A 67 16.22 9.57 -12.65
C ALA A 67 14.91 10.12 -13.25
N GLU A 68 13.95 9.24 -13.55
CA GLU A 68 12.61 9.62 -14.04
C GLU A 68 11.88 10.56 -13.06
N CYS A 69 11.95 10.27 -11.75
CA CYS A 69 11.36 11.13 -10.72
C CYS A 69 12.09 12.46 -10.54
N GLY A 70 13.37 12.54 -10.90
CA GLY A 70 14.21 13.71 -10.69
C GLY A 70 13.84 14.87 -11.57
N GLU A 71 13.36 14.56 -12.77
CA GLU A 71 12.77 15.53 -13.68
C GLU A 71 11.35 15.96 -13.22
N LEU A 72 10.66 15.12 -12.44
CA LEU A 72 9.23 15.27 -12.14
C LEU A 72 8.88 15.74 -10.71
N GLY A 73 9.84 15.80 -9.77
CA GLY A 73 9.55 16.35 -8.44
C GLY A 73 10.26 15.74 -7.23
N HIS A 74 11.35 14.99 -7.44
CA HIS A 74 12.26 14.51 -6.38
C HIS A 74 11.55 13.74 -5.25
N PHE A 75 10.87 12.63 -5.55
CA PHE A 75 10.10 11.86 -4.57
C PHE A 75 10.92 10.98 -3.62
N TRP A 76 12.22 10.77 -3.89
CA TRP A 76 13.11 9.99 -3.02
C TRP A 76 13.83 10.88 -2.00
N GLY A 77 14.25 10.28 -0.90
CA GLY A 77 14.86 11.00 0.21
C GLY A 77 13.87 11.92 0.91
N HIS A 78 14.40 12.86 1.69
CA HIS A 78 13.62 13.89 2.38
C HIS A 78 13.83 15.24 1.72
N TYR A 79 12.76 16.01 1.59
CA TYR A 79 12.79 17.33 0.97
C TYR A 79 12.58 18.42 2.01
N PHE A 80 13.39 19.48 1.99
CA PHE A 80 13.32 20.60 2.95
C PHE A 80 13.33 22.00 2.29
N ASP A 81 13.37 22.06 0.96
CA ASP A 81 13.60 23.28 0.19
C ASP A 81 12.27 23.96 -0.23
N ASN A 82 12.28 24.79 -1.28
CA ASN A 82 11.19 25.65 -1.72
C ASN A 82 9.93 24.88 -2.20
N ASP A 83 9.06 24.58 -1.24
CA ASP A 83 7.79 23.86 -1.44
C ASP A 83 6.62 24.73 -1.97
N LYS A 84 6.88 25.98 -2.40
CA LYS A 84 5.84 26.83 -3.04
C LYS A 84 5.19 26.12 -4.22
N SER A 85 4.03 26.62 -4.65
CA SER A 85 3.49 26.23 -5.96
C SER A 85 4.40 26.77 -7.08
N PRO A 86 4.48 26.09 -8.23
CA PRO A 86 5.29 26.57 -9.37
C PRO A 86 4.90 27.96 -9.86
N GLU A 87 3.61 28.29 -9.85
CA GLU A 87 3.08 29.63 -10.17
C GLU A 87 3.59 30.74 -9.23
N HIS A 88 4.16 30.37 -8.08
CA HIS A 88 4.75 31.27 -7.11
C HIS A 88 6.27 31.06 -6.97
N GLY A 89 6.89 30.47 -8.01
CA GLY A 89 8.33 30.23 -8.08
C GLY A 89 8.78 29.07 -7.19
N GLY A 90 7.90 28.12 -6.89
CA GLY A 90 8.26 26.83 -6.31
C GLY A 90 8.83 25.87 -7.36
N VAL A 91 9.61 24.90 -6.91
CA VAL A 91 10.29 23.94 -7.81
C VAL A 91 9.63 22.56 -7.82
N ARG A 92 8.53 22.40 -7.08
CA ARG A 92 7.95 21.09 -6.81
C ARG A 92 6.45 21.07 -7.02
N LEU A 93 5.96 20.05 -7.70
CA LEU A 93 4.53 19.79 -7.91
C LEU A 93 3.91 19.08 -6.71
N THR A 94 2.57 19.11 -6.65
CA THR A 94 1.80 18.26 -5.74
C THR A 94 1.79 16.83 -6.26
N THR A 95 1.93 15.88 -5.36
CA THR A 95 1.81 14.45 -5.60
C THR A 95 0.39 14.10 -6.05
N ASN A 96 0.27 13.58 -7.28
CA ASN A 96 -0.93 12.99 -7.84
C ASN A 96 -0.93 11.45 -7.70
N THR A 97 -1.92 10.77 -8.28
CA THR A 97 -2.02 9.30 -8.21
C THR A 97 -0.89 8.55 -8.93
N ASP A 98 -0.39 9.08 -10.05
CA ASP A 98 0.71 8.45 -10.79
C ASP A 98 2.02 8.57 -10.03
N ASP A 99 2.26 9.73 -9.39
CA ASP A 99 3.37 9.93 -8.46
C ASP A 99 3.30 8.97 -7.28
N MET A 100 2.10 8.77 -6.70
CA MET A 100 1.91 7.79 -5.62
C MET A 100 2.22 6.36 -6.07
N LYS A 101 1.79 5.96 -7.28
CA LYS A 101 2.13 4.64 -7.85
C LYS A 101 3.63 4.51 -8.10
N MET A 102 4.27 5.58 -8.56
CA MET A 102 5.71 5.63 -8.76
C MET A 102 6.46 5.42 -7.44
N VAL A 103 6.05 6.13 -6.39
CA VAL A 103 6.60 5.96 -5.05
C VAL A 103 6.41 4.54 -4.55
N LEU A 104 5.24 3.92 -4.74
CA LEU A 104 5.02 2.51 -4.37
C LEU A 104 5.94 1.55 -5.14
N ARG A 105 6.23 1.82 -6.42
CA ARG A 105 7.24 1.07 -7.20
C ARG A 105 8.62 1.18 -6.57
N MET A 106 9.05 2.39 -6.20
CA MET A 106 10.36 2.61 -5.57
C MET A 106 10.47 1.88 -4.24
N VAL A 107 9.44 1.97 -3.40
CA VAL A 107 9.37 1.27 -2.10
C VAL A 107 9.40 -0.25 -2.29
N ALA A 108 8.69 -0.77 -3.30
CA ALA A 108 8.73 -2.19 -3.64
C ALA A 108 10.13 -2.67 -4.08
N LEU A 109 10.94 -1.78 -4.65
CA LEU A 109 12.34 -2.01 -5.03
C LEU A 109 13.34 -1.74 -3.89
N GLY A 110 12.88 -1.38 -2.69
CA GLY A 110 13.70 -1.20 -1.51
C GLY A 110 14.04 0.25 -1.15
N GLU A 111 13.42 1.25 -1.80
CA GLU A 111 13.57 2.65 -1.37
C GLU A 111 13.04 2.84 0.05
N LYS A 112 13.90 3.33 0.95
CA LYS A 112 13.57 3.47 2.37
C LYS A 112 13.09 4.87 2.73
N LYS A 113 13.48 5.88 1.95
CA LYS A 113 13.15 7.28 2.23
C LYS A 113 12.45 7.90 1.04
N ILE A 114 11.27 8.44 1.28
CA ILE A 114 10.46 9.09 0.26
C ILE A 114 9.91 10.40 0.81
N ASN A 115 9.47 11.28 -0.07
CA ASN A 115 8.78 12.49 0.32
C ASN A 115 7.60 12.77 -0.61
N LEU A 116 6.48 13.18 -0.01
CA LEU A 116 5.22 13.43 -0.70
C LEU A 116 4.72 14.82 -0.32
N LYS A 117 4.15 15.57 -1.28
CA LYS A 117 3.52 16.87 -1.05
C LYS A 117 2.11 16.83 -1.58
N PHE A 118 1.11 16.87 -0.73
CA PHE A 118 -0.28 16.83 -1.14
C PHE A 118 -0.95 18.19 -1.02
N SER A 119 -1.87 18.50 -1.94
CA SER A 119 -2.85 19.56 -1.76
C SER A 119 -3.83 19.22 -0.62
N THR A 120 -4.31 20.24 0.09
CA THR A 120 -5.44 20.09 1.02
C THR A 120 -6.77 19.88 0.29
N ARG A 121 -6.80 19.91 -1.04
CA ARG A 121 -8.03 19.80 -1.84
C ARG A 121 -8.21 18.44 -2.52
N GLN A 122 -7.39 17.45 -2.18
CA GLN A 122 -7.41 16.15 -2.85
C GLN A 122 -7.51 14.98 -1.87
N ASN A 123 -8.11 13.90 -2.35
CA ASN A 123 -8.13 12.58 -1.74
C ASN A 123 -7.67 11.60 -2.81
N ASN A 124 -6.70 10.74 -2.49
CA ASN A 124 -6.10 9.83 -3.46
C ASN A 124 -6.00 8.43 -2.85
N GLU A 125 -6.25 7.41 -3.66
CA GLU A 125 -6.02 6.01 -3.29
C GLU A 125 -5.48 5.28 -4.49
N VAL A 126 -4.39 4.54 -4.29
CA VAL A 126 -3.74 3.78 -5.34
C VAL A 126 -3.23 2.45 -4.81
N ASP A 127 -3.12 1.51 -5.73
CA ASP A 127 -2.49 0.22 -5.56
C ASP A 127 -1.36 0.05 -6.59
N PHE A 128 -0.33 -0.69 -6.20
CA PHE A 128 0.73 -1.15 -7.10
C PHE A 128 1.23 -2.52 -6.61
N GLY A 129 0.84 -3.57 -7.34
CA GLY A 129 1.15 -4.95 -6.95
C GLY A 129 0.57 -5.27 -5.57
N LEU A 130 1.42 -5.61 -4.61
CA LEU A 130 1.00 -5.89 -3.24
C LEU A 130 0.93 -4.63 -2.36
N TRP A 131 1.37 -3.48 -2.85
CA TRP A 131 1.41 -2.24 -2.09
C TRP A 131 0.17 -1.39 -2.33
N THR A 132 -0.25 -0.65 -1.30
CA THR A 132 -1.36 0.30 -1.37
C THR A 132 -1.00 1.57 -0.63
N MET A 133 -1.47 2.70 -1.14
CA MET A 133 -1.34 4.01 -0.50
C MET A 133 -2.67 4.76 -0.58
N LYS A 134 -3.08 5.38 0.52
CA LYS A 134 -4.28 6.23 0.56
C LYS A 134 -3.95 7.50 1.31
N TYR A 135 -4.32 8.64 0.73
CA TYR A 135 -4.26 9.96 1.35
C TYR A 135 -5.67 10.54 1.43
N ILE A 136 -6.04 11.01 2.62
CA ILE A 136 -7.27 11.76 2.85
C ILE A 136 -6.93 13.13 3.44
N THR A 137 -7.54 14.17 2.87
CA THR A 137 -7.33 15.55 3.31
C THR A 137 -7.99 15.86 4.65
N ALA A 138 -7.46 16.86 5.35
CA ALA A 138 -8.08 17.48 6.50
C ALA A 138 -9.20 18.48 6.14
N ASP A 139 -9.27 18.94 4.89
CA ASP A 139 -10.20 20.01 4.49
C ASP A 139 -11.66 19.53 4.40
N HIS A 140 -12.53 20.13 5.21
CA HIS A 140 -13.95 19.80 5.26
C HIS A 140 -14.68 19.98 3.92
N ALA A 141 -14.28 20.98 3.12
CA ALA A 141 -14.89 21.21 1.81
C ALA A 141 -14.61 20.03 0.83
N PHE A 142 -13.61 19.21 1.14
CA PHE A 142 -13.18 18.06 0.34
C PHE A 142 -13.35 16.74 1.10
N GLY A 143 -14.31 16.67 2.03
CA GLY A 143 -14.65 15.44 2.77
C GLY A 143 -13.70 15.12 3.93
N GLY A 144 -12.81 16.03 4.29
CA GLY A 144 -11.94 15.92 5.45
C GLY A 144 -12.67 16.22 6.77
N ASN A 145 -11.96 15.98 7.87
CA ASN A 145 -12.47 16.17 9.24
C ASN A 145 -11.54 17.00 10.15
N GLY A 146 -10.67 17.82 9.54
CA GLY A 146 -9.61 18.55 10.25
C GLY A 146 -8.33 17.74 10.50
N THR A 147 -8.27 16.48 10.05
CA THR A 147 -7.06 15.64 10.15
C THR A 147 -6.67 15.09 8.78
N PHE A 148 -5.38 15.17 8.46
CA PHE A 148 -4.79 14.50 7.31
C PHE A 148 -4.49 13.05 7.69
N TYR A 149 -4.80 12.13 6.78
CA TYR A 149 -4.53 10.71 6.98
C TYR A 149 -3.71 10.18 5.82
N LEU A 150 -2.68 9.41 6.13
CA LEU A 150 -1.89 8.69 5.13
C LEU A 150 -1.73 7.23 5.55
N TRP A 151 -2.33 6.33 4.77
CA TRP A 151 -2.15 4.90 4.89
C TRP A 151 -1.15 4.42 3.85
N ILE A 152 -0.21 3.57 4.28
CA ILE A 152 0.65 2.78 3.40
C ILE A 152 0.64 1.35 3.91
N GLY A 153 0.47 0.38 3.03
CA GLY A 153 0.48 -1.02 3.43
C GLY A 153 0.89 -1.95 2.30
N THR A 154 1.25 -3.17 2.66
CA THR A 154 1.51 -4.24 1.71
C THR A 154 0.92 -5.55 2.18
N ILE A 155 0.33 -6.32 1.26
CA ILE A 155 -0.30 -7.59 1.59
C ILE A 155 0.75 -8.54 2.20
N GLY A 156 0.45 -9.08 3.38
CA GLY A 156 1.29 -10.08 4.05
C GLY A 156 2.51 -9.54 4.79
N LYS A 157 2.79 -8.23 4.79
CA LYS A 157 3.86 -7.64 5.61
C LYS A 157 3.38 -6.45 6.43
N ASN A 158 3.96 -6.30 7.61
CA ASN A 158 3.69 -5.19 8.51
C ASN A 158 4.83 -4.18 8.45
N VAL A 159 4.84 -3.32 7.43
CA VAL A 159 5.95 -2.38 7.18
C VAL A 159 5.70 -1.07 7.90
N LYS A 160 6.29 -0.91 9.09
CA LYS A 160 6.21 0.33 9.87
C LYS A 160 7.00 1.46 9.20
N PHE A 161 6.57 2.69 9.44
CA PHE A 161 7.30 3.87 9.00
C PHE A 161 7.13 5.03 9.98
N THR A 162 8.08 5.97 9.95
CA THR A 162 7.94 7.30 10.56
C THR A 162 7.76 8.35 9.48
N ALA A 163 7.17 9.49 9.84
CA ALA A 163 7.08 10.64 8.96
C ALA A 163 7.35 11.95 9.69
N LYS A 164 7.99 12.90 9.00
CA LYS A 164 7.97 14.32 9.38
C LYS A 164 6.93 15.03 8.53
N ALA A 165 5.81 15.39 9.14
CA ALA A 165 4.72 16.12 8.51
C ALA A 165 4.92 17.64 8.71
N GLN A 166 4.55 18.45 7.72
CA GLN A 166 4.62 19.91 7.81
C GLN A 166 3.63 20.58 6.85
N GLU A 167 2.94 21.62 7.31
CA GLU A 167 2.04 22.45 6.48
C GLU A 167 2.83 23.52 5.73
N ILE A 168 2.46 23.82 4.49
CA ILE A 168 3.14 24.79 3.64
C ILE A 168 2.13 25.71 2.95
N ASN A 169 2.35 27.03 3.06
CA ASN A 169 1.64 28.04 2.30
C ASN A 169 2.09 28.04 0.84
N GLU A 170 1.17 27.92 -0.12
CA GLU A 170 1.55 27.78 -1.53
C GLU A 170 2.25 29.02 -2.10
N ARG A 171 1.88 30.21 -1.61
CA ARG A 171 2.33 31.49 -2.14
C ARG A 171 3.64 31.96 -1.53
N THR A 172 3.76 31.89 -0.22
CA THR A 172 4.95 32.39 0.49
C THR A 172 6.00 31.31 0.70
N GLY A 173 5.61 30.03 0.66
CA GLY A 173 6.48 28.91 1.02
C GLY A 173 6.72 28.81 2.52
N GLU A 174 6.00 29.60 3.33
CA GLU A 174 6.04 29.52 4.78
C GLU A 174 5.66 28.11 5.23
N LYS A 175 6.40 27.57 6.20
CA LYS A 175 6.24 26.20 6.68
C LYS A 175 6.00 26.18 8.17
N LEU A 176 4.85 25.69 8.60
CA LEU A 176 4.46 25.67 10.02
C LEU A 176 4.10 24.25 10.48
N ASN A 177 3.95 24.12 11.81
CA ASN A 177 3.36 22.94 12.44
C ASN A 177 4.09 21.62 12.18
N ARG A 178 5.43 21.65 12.07
CA ARG A 178 6.20 20.40 11.90
C ARG A 178 5.92 19.42 13.04
N LYS A 179 5.60 18.17 12.69
CA LYS A 179 5.42 17.06 13.64
C LYS A 179 6.16 15.82 13.16
N GLU A 180 6.74 15.09 14.10
CA GLU A 180 7.23 13.74 13.87
C GLU A 180 6.12 12.75 14.26
N LEU A 181 5.87 11.77 13.39
CA LEU A 181 4.76 10.84 13.47
C LEU A 181 5.27 9.43 13.31
N GLU A 182 4.73 8.51 14.10
CA GLU A 182 4.97 7.07 13.96
C GLU A 182 3.71 6.40 13.42
N SER A 183 3.89 5.46 12.49
CA SER A 183 2.77 4.73 11.91
C SER A 183 2.17 3.75 12.90
N LYS A 184 0.84 3.65 12.93
CA LYS A 184 0.09 2.68 13.72
C LYS A 184 -0.58 1.68 12.79
N LYS A 185 -0.60 0.41 13.20
CA LYS A 185 -1.27 -0.64 12.44
C LYS A 185 -2.78 -0.41 12.45
N GLU A 186 -3.38 -0.41 11.27
CA GLU A 186 -4.83 -0.36 11.08
C GLU A 186 -5.22 -1.33 9.97
N GLY A 187 -5.86 -2.44 10.35
CA GLY A 187 -6.12 -3.55 9.43
C GLY A 187 -4.84 -4.08 8.78
N HIS A 188 -4.78 -4.01 7.45
CA HIS A 188 -3.63 -4.42 6.64
C HIS A 188 -2.68 -3.28 6.26
N ARG A 189 -2.93 -2.06 6.74
CA ARG A 189 -2.11 -0.88 6.45
C ARG A 189 -1.49 -0.32 7.73
N GLN A 190 -0.52 0.56 7.54
CA GLN A 190 0.05 1.42 8.56
C GLN A 190 -0.45 2.84 8.30
N LEU A 191 -0.98 3.49 9.34
CA LEU A 191 -1.59 4.81 9.29
C LEU A 191 -0.76 5.82 10.08
N ILE A 192 -0.55 7.02 9.50
CA ILE A 192 -0.22 8.22 10.26
C ILE A 192 -1.37 9.23 10.20
N MET A 193 -1.60 9.91 11.32
CA MET A 193 -2.59 10.98 11.44
C MET A 193 -1.88 12.29 11.74
N TYR A 194 -2.26 13.36 11.05
CA TYR A 194 -1.67 14.68 11.25
C TYR A 194 -2.79 15.73 11.30
N LYS A 195 -3.04 16.29 12.48
CA LYS A 195 -4.10 17.28 12.67
C LYS A 195 -3.71 18.60 12.01
N ARG A 196 -4.62 19.17 11.23
CA ARG A 196 -4.44 20.46 10.58
C ARG A 196 -4.55 21.59 11.61
N GLU A 197 -3.60 22.52 11.60
CA GLU A 197 -3.55 23.65 12.53
C GLU A 197 -3.59 25.02 11.80
N THR A 198 -3.31 25.06 10.49
CA THR A 198 -3.45 26.28 9.66
C THR A 198 -4.38 26.07 8.45
N ARG A 199 -4.66 27.15 7.72
CA ARG A 199 -5.35 27.12 6.43
C ARG A 199 -4.40 27.00 5.23
N PHE A 200 -3.15 26.58 5.45
CA PHE A 200 -2.19 26.39 4.37
C PHE A 200 -2.66 25.33 3.36
N ASP A 201 -2.15 25.44 2.14
CA ASP A 201 -2.66 24.78 0.94
C ASP A 201 -2.01 23.42 0.67
N PHE A 202 -0.83 23.19 1.24
CA PHE A 202 -0.09 21.93 1.10
C PHE A 202 0.27 21.32 2.44
N VAL A 203 0.42 19.99 2.44
CA VAL A 203 1.08 19.22 3.49
C VAL A 203 2.17 18.36 2.87
N ARG A 204 3.37 18.39 3.47
CA ARG A 204 4.48 17.51 3.10
C ARG A 204 4.65 16.41 4.13
N PHE A 205 4.89 15.19 3.66
CA PHE A 205 5.32 14.05 4.46
C PHE A 205 6.70 13.58 3.99
N ASN A 206 7.71 13.71 4.83
CA ASN A 206 9.01 13.07 4.64
C ASN A 206 9.01 11.73 5.40
N ILE A 207 8.97 10.61 4.69
CA ILE A 207 8.70 9.28 5.24
C ILE A 207 9.99 8.45 5.28
N THR A 208 10.10 7.58 6.28
CA THR A 208 11.17 6.59 6.39
C THR A 208 10.59 5.25 6.83
N PHE A 209 10.76 4.23 5.99
CA PHE A 209 10.39 2.85 6.28
C PHE A 209 11.43 2.17 7.18
N MET A 210 10.96 1.32 8.10
CA MET A 210 11.79 0.60 9.09
C MET A 210 12.07 -0.84 8.65
#